data_AF-A0ABD3FTX3-F1
#
_entry.id   AF-A0ABD3FTX3-F1
#
_cell.length_a   1.000
_cell.length_b   1.000
_cell.length_c   1.000
_cell.angle_alpha   90.00
_cell.angle_beta   90.00
_cell.angle_gamma   90.00
#
_symmetry.space_group_name_H-M   'P 1'
#
loop_
_entity.id
_entity.type
_entity.pdbx_description
1 polymer ?
#
loop_
_entity_poly.entity_id
_entity_poly.type
_entity_poly.pdbx_seq_one_letter_code
_entity_poly.pdbx_strand_id
1 'polypeptide(L)'
;MRFAYILLVAAVTLLSSGNAQATAGAEGESRLLRSHKTTADDVEEERRLEKAVVKNLPEQFSNMYHSSTKMDNAFSSWYQGWRSVDDAVQYMKREGVEFDAIAYFVKKYRKYIKANGGQPY
;
A
#
# COMPACT_ATOMS: atom_id res chain seq x y z
N MET A 1 29.91 -23.09 -24.36
CA MET A 1 28.82 -22.28 -23.77
C MET A 1 28.67 -22.60 -22.27
N ARG A 2 29.65 -22.23 -21.43
CA ARG A 2 29.67 -22.53 -19.97
C ARG A 2 30.47 -21.51 -19.14
N PHE A 3 30.52 -20.24 -19.55
CA PHE A 3 31.34 -19.21 -18.88
C PHE A 3 30.59 -17.88 -18.65
N ALA A 4 29.29 -17.94 -18.35
CA ALA A 4 28.47 -16.74 -18.14
C ALA A 4 28.00 -16.54 -16.68
N TYR A 5 28.54 -17.28 -15.71
CA TYR A 5 27.99 -17.33 -14.33
C TYR A 5 28.94 -16.84 -13.22
N ILE A 6 29.99 -16.07 -13.52
CA ILE A 6 30.97 -15.64 -12.50
C ILE A 6 30.97 -14.11 -12.24
N LEU A 7 30.09 -13.32 -12.88
CA LEU A 7 30.14 -11.85 -12.78
C LEU A 7 29.00 -11.18 -11.98
N LEU A 8 28.24 -11.92 -11.17
CA LEU A 8 27.06 -11.37 -10.46
C LEU A 8 27.09 -11.57 -8.92
N VAL A 9 28.29 -11.57 -8.31
CA VAL A 9 28.46 -11.77 -6.85
C VAL A 9 29.23 -10.62 -6.16
N ALA A 10 29.56 -9.54 -6.87
CA ALA A 10 30.40 -8.45 -6.32
C ALA A 10 29.65 -7.12 -6.07
N ALA A 11 28.38 -7.14 -5.65
CA ALA A 11 27.60 -5.93 -5.37
C ALA A 11 26.98 -5.88 -3.96
N VAL A 12 27.49 -6.67 -3.01
CA VAL A 12 27.00 -6.69 -1.61
C VAL A 12 28.09 -6.23 -0.66
N THR A 13 28.54 -4.96 -0.74
CA THR A 13 29.43 -4.37 0.29
C THR A 13 29.33 -2.85 0.45
N LEU A 14 28.30 -2.18 -0.06
CA LEU A 14 28.14 -0.72 0.11
C LEU A 14 26.77 -0.37 0.69
N LEU A 15 26.51 -0.79 1.93
CA LEU A 15 25.41 -0.23 2.72
C LEU A 15 25.83 -0.10 4.19
N SER A 16 26.94 0.61 4.43
CA SER A 16 27.34 1.02 5.77
C SER A 16 28.14 2.31 5.70
N SER A 17 27.47 3.43 5.47
CA SER A 17 27.98 4.73 5.89
C SER A 17 26.86 5.78 5.93
N GLY A 18 26.84 6.52 7.04
CA GLY A 18 26.29 7.87 7.11
C GLY A 18 24.79 7.97 7.40
N ASN A 19 24.46 8.18 8.68
CA ASN A 19 23.73 9.38 9.12
C ASN A 19 23.62 9.38 10.65
N ALA A 20 24.76 9.54 11.32
CA ALA A 20 24.78 10.08 12.67
C ALA A 20 24.76 11.60 12.56
N GLN A 21 23.57 12.20 12.47
CA GLN A 21 23.40 13.63 12.67
C GLN A 21 22.76 13.83 14.03
N ALA A 22 23.61 14.12 15.01
CA ALA A 22 23.18 14.74 16.26
C ALA A 22 22.81 16.20 15.98
N THR A 23 21.59 16.60 16.33
CA THR A 23 21.25 18.00 16.54
C THR A 23 20.52 18.09 17.87
N ALA A 24 21.18 18.75 18.81
CA ALA A 24 20.65 19.11 20.12
C ALA A 24 19.56 20.18 19.97
N GLY A 25 18.57 20.11 20.86
CA GLY A 25 17.72 21.25 21.22
C GLY A 25 16.48 21.45 20.35
N ALA A 26 15.34 20.95 20.81
CA ALA A 26 14.08 21.68 20.74
C ALA A 26 13.09 21.03 21.70
N GLU A 27 12.52 21.88 22.54
CA GLU A 27 11.47 21.63 23.51
C GLU A 27 10.25 20.93 22.89
N GLY A 28 9.42 20.38 23.77
CA GLY A 28 8.25 19.61 23.41
C GLY A 28 7.25 20.40 22.58
N GLU A 29 7.35 20.29 21.26
CA GLU A 29 6.29 20.67 20.36
C GLU A 29 5.33 19.49 20.23
N SER A 30 4.18 19.66 20.89
CA SER A 30 3.01 18.81 20.80
C SER A 30 2.73 18.41 19.35
N ARG A 31 2.94 17.13 19.03
CA ARG A 31 2.46 16.51 17.78
C ARG A 31 0.96 16.75 17.69
N LEU A 32 0.55 17.71 16.86
CA LEU A 32 -0.84 17.90 16.49
C LEU A 32 -1.30 16.67 15.71
N LEU A 33 -1.99 15.76 16.40
CA LEU A 33 -2.75 14.70 15.77
C LEU A 33 -3.82 15.38 14.91
N ARG A 34 -3.65 15.38 13.58
CA ARG A 34 -4.68 15.84 12.66
C ARG A 34 -5.95 15.02 12.91
N SER A 35 -6.97 15.66 13.49
CA SER A 35 -8.29 15.06 13.64
C SER A 35 -8.91 14.90 12.26
N HIS A 36 -8.92 13.68 11.74
CA HIS A 36 -9.71 13.34 10.57
C HIS A 36 -11.17 13.23 11.00
N LYS A 37 -11.99 14.20 10.61
CA LYS A 37 -13.44 14.13 10.72
C LYS A 37 -13.95 13.09 9.73
N THR A 38 -13.94 11.82 10.13
CA THR A 38 -14.65 10.75 9.42
C THR A 38 -16.14 10.94 9.69
N THR A 39 -16.95 11.01 8.64
CA THR A 39 -18.41 11.12 8.80
C THR A 39 -18.98 9.78 9.28
N ALA A 40 -20.07 9.80 10.05
CA ALA A 40 -20.70 8.56 10.54
C ALA A 40 -21.14 7.64 9.37
N ASP A 41 -21.52 8.23 8.24
CA ASP A 41 -21.87 7.51 7.01
C ASP A 41 -20.67 6.79 6.38
N ASP A 42 -19.48 7.42 6.36
CA ASP A 42 -18.26 6.77 5.87
C ASP A 42 -17.91 5.50 6.66
N VAL A 43 -18.13 5.52 7.98
CA VAL A 43 -17.83 4.39 8.86
C VAL A 43 -18.81 3.24 8.63
N GLU A 44 -20.09 3.55 8.42
CA GLU A 44 -21.11 2.54 8.18
C GLU A 44 -20.97 1.91 6.79
N GLU A 45 -20.64 2.70 5.77
CA GLU A 45 -20.32 2.20 4.44
C GLU A 45 -19.05 1.33 4.44
N GLU A 46 -17.98 1.75 5.12
CA GLU A 46 -16.77 0.93 5.28
C GLU A 46 -17.09 -0.40 5.98
N ARG A 47 -17.90 -0.40 7.04
CA ARG A 47 -18.32 -1.65 7.73
C ARG A 47 -19.16 -2.58 6.86
N ARG A 48 -20.03 -2.03 5.99
CA ARG A 48 -20.84 -2.83 5.06
C ARG A 48 -19.99 -3.45 3.97
N LEU A 49 -19.07 -2.68 3.40
CA LEU A 49 -18.11 -3.17 2.42
C LEU A 49 -17.21 -4.25 3.04
N GLU A 50 -16.65 -4.01 4.23
CA GLU A 50 -15.81 -4.98 4.95
C GLU A 50 -16.50 -6.35 5.15
N LYS A 51 -17.79 -6.38 5.51
CA LYS A 51 -18.53 -7.64 5.65
C LYS A 51 -18.80 -8.36 4.33
N ALA A 52 -19.06 -7.64 3.25
CA ALA A 52 -19.33 -8.22 1.93
C ALA A 52 -18.05 -8.79 1.28
N VAL A 53 -16.92 -8.11 1.50
CA VAL A 53 -15.62 -8.45 0.93
C VAL A 53 -15.21 -9.87 1.31
N VAL A 54 -15.19 -10.23 2.59
CA VAL A 54 -14.47 -11.43 3.09
C VAL A 54 -14.92 -12.77 2.50
N LYS A 55 -16.13 -12.89 1.94
CA LYS A 55 -16.72 -14.19 1.65
C LYS A 55 -16.06 -14.93 0.46
N ASN A 56 -15.53 -14.21 -0.54
CA ASN A 56 -15.06 -14.80 -1.81
C ASN A 56 -13.74 -14.18 -2.34
N LEU A 57 -12.80 -13.78 -1.47
CA LEU A 57 -11.54 -13.22 -1.95
C LEU A 57 -10.55 -14.31 -2.38
N PRO A 58 -9.87 -14.14 -3.54
CA PRO A 58 -8.66 -14.89 -3.82
C PRO A 58 -7.64 -14.74 -2.69
N GLU A 59 -6.82 -15.77 -2.46
CA GLU A 59 -5.95 -15.86 -1.29
C GLU A 59 -5.06 -14.63 -1.08
N GLN A 60 -4.49 -14.07 -2.16
CA GLN A 60 -3.64 -12.89 -2.08
C GLN A 60 -4.38 -11.65 -1.56
N PHE A 61 -5.63 -11.46 -1.98
CA PHE A 61 -6.44 -10.33 -1.54
C PHE A 61 -7.00 -10.59 -0.13
N SER A 62 -7.32 -11.82 0.22
CA SER A 62 -7.68 -12.19 1.60
C SER A 62 -6.53 -11.88 2.56
N ASN A 63 -5.30 -12.21 2.16
CA ASN A 63 -4.09 -11.88 2.89
C ASN A 63 -3.88 -10.36 3.03
N MET A 64 -4.12 -9.60 1.97
CA MET A 64 -4.09 -8.13 2.03
C MET A 64 -5.17 -7.59 2.97
N TYR A 65 -6.38 -8.13 2.91
CA TYR A 65 -7.49 -7.69 3.76
C TYR A 65 -7.19 -7.87 5.26
N HIS A 66 -6.64 -9.02 5.64
CA HIS A 66 -6.36 -9.34 7.05
C HIS A 66 -5.05 -8.75 7.59
N SER A 67 -4.19 -8.18 6.74
CA SER A 67 -2.89 -7.64 7.17
C SER A 67 -2.63 -6.27 6.54
N SER A 68 -2.63 -5.23 7.39
CA SER A 68 -2.29 -3.87 6.98
C SER A 68 -0.90 -3.79 6.34
N THR A 69 0.09 -4.50 6.89
CA THR A 69 1.45 -4.56 6.32
C THR A 69 1.45 -5.17 4.92
N LYS A 70 0.72 -6.27 4.69
CA LYS A 70 0.63 -6.86 3.35
C LYS A 70 -0.09 -5.93 2.38
N MET A 71 -1.13 -5.24 2.85
CA MET A 71 -1.86 -4.24 2.06
C MET A 71 -0.96 -3.07 1.66
N ASP A 72 -0.23 -2.48 2.62
CA ASP A 72 0.68 -1.37 2.38
C ASP A 72 1.81 -1.76 1.43
N ASN A 73 2.38 -2.97 1.59
CA ASN A 73 3.40 -3.49 0.69
C ASN A 73 2.87 -3.66 -0.73
N ALA A 74 1.66 -4.20 -0.89
CA ALA A 74 1.02 -4.34 -2.19
C ALA A 74 0.74 -2.98 -2.85
N PHE A 75 0.19 -2.02 -2.09
CA PHE A 75 -0.06 -0.67 -2.59
C PHE A 75 1.22 0.07 -2.94
N SER A 76 2.27 -0.08 -2.13
CA SER A 76 3.60 0.45 -2.43
C SER A 76 4.14 -0.11 -3.76
N SER A 77 4.04 -1.43 -3.95
CA SER A 77 4.44 -2.09 -5.19
C SER A 77 3.64 -1.58 -6.40
N TRP A 78 2.32 -1.43 -6.26
CA TRP A 78 1.48 -0.90 -7.34
C TRP A 78 1.83 0.55 -7.67
N TYR A 79 2.03 1.38 -6.66
CA TYR A 79 2.38 2.78 -6.81
C TYR A 79 3.74 2.97 -7.50
N GLN A 80 4.77 2.23 -7.05
CA GLN A 80 6.11 2.25 -7.64
C GLN A 80 6.15 1.66 -9.04
N GLY A 81 5.30 0.66 -9.31
CA GLY A 81 5.11 0.07 -10.63
C GLY A 81 4.27 0.92 -11.58
N TRP A 82 3.92 2.15 -11.20
CA TRP A 82 3.09 3.08 -11.97
C TRP A 82 1.70 2.53 -12.33
N ARG A 83 1.15 1.60 -11.54
CA ARG A 83 -0.23 1.14 -11.75
C ARG A 83 -1.19 2.24 -11.36
N SER A 84 -1.90 2.76 -12.35
CA SER A 84 -3.05 3.63 -12.15
C SER A 84 -4.14 2.91 -11.35
N VAL A 85 -5.14 3.65 -10.88
CA VAL A 85 -6.30 3.01 -10.24
C VAL A 85 -7.02 2.08 -11.21
N ASP A 86 -7.12 2.47 -12.48
CA ASP A 86 -7.73 1.66 -13.53
C ASP A 86 -6.95 0.37 -13.78
N ASP A 87 -5.62 0.42 -13.80
CA ASP A 87 -4.78 -0.78 -13.92
C ASP A 87 -4.97 -1.73 -12.74
N ALA A 88 -5.07 -1.19 -11.52
CA ALA A 88 -5.36 -1.97 -10.33
C ALA A 88 -6.74 -2.63 -10.41
N VAL A 89 -7.76 -1.93 -10.93
CA VAL A 89 -9.10 -2.48 -11.18
C VAL A 89 -9.04 -3.62 -12.19
N GLN A 90 -8.36 -3.44 -13.33
CA GLN A 90 -8.24 -4.48 -14.35
C GLN A 90 -7.49 -5.70 -13.83
N TYR A 91 -6.45 -5.48 -13.03
CA TYR A 91 -5.74 -6.55 -12.34
C TYR A 91 -6.67 -7.33 -11.41
N MET A 92 -7.39 -6.65 -10.51
CA MET A 92 -8.31 -7.33 -9.58
C MET A 92 -9.41 -8.11 -10.30
N LYS A 93 -9.99 -7.57 -11.38
CA LYS A 93 -10.97 -8.29 -12.22
C LYS A 93 -10.39 -9.56 -12.82
N ARG A 94 -9.16 -9.51 -13.33
CA ARG A 94 -8.47 -10.67 -13.92
C ARG A 94 -8.23 -11.78 -12.89
N GLU A 95 -7.94 -11.38 -11.66
CA GLU A 95 -7.70 -12.29 -10.54
C GLU A 95 -9.01 -12.83 -9.91
N GLY A 96 -10.18 -12.45 -10.44
CA GLY A 96 -11.47 -12.96 -9.98
C GLY A 96 -12.00 -12.28 -8.71
N VAL A 97 -11.56 -11.05 -8.41
CA VAL A 97 -12.10 -10.27 -7.29
C VAL A 97 -13.49 -9.75 -7.64
N GLU A 98 -14.47 -9.98 -6.76
CA GLU A 98 -15.83 -9.46 -6.93
C GLU A 98 -15.87 -7.92 -6.89
N PHE A 99 -16.89 -7.34 -7.53
CA PHE A 99 -17.02 -5.90 -7.73
C PHE A 99 -16.99 -5.09 -6.42
N ASP A 100 -17.69 -5.55 -5.38
CA ASP A 100 -17.73 -4.87 -4.08
C ASP A 100 -16.35 -4.87 -3.40
N ALA A 101 -15.57 -5.95 -3.58
CA ALA A 101 -14.21 -6.03 -3.09
C ALA A 101 -13.23 -5.16 -3.88
N ILE A 102 -13.42 -5.05 -5.19
CA ILE A 102 -12.69 -4.06 -5.99
C ILE A 102 -12.94 -2.65 -5.46
N ALA A 103 -14.20 -2.28 -5.19
CA ALA A 103 -14.54 -0.96 -4.67
C ALA A 103 -13.84 -0.68 -3.33
N TYR A 104 -13.78 -1.66 -2.42
CA TYR A 104 -13.05 -1.56 -1.16
C TYR A 104 -11.55 -1.30 -1.38
N PHE A 105 -10.86 -2.14 -2.17
CA PHE A 105 -9.42 -1.99 -2.42
C PHE A 105 -9.10 -0.70 -3.17
N VAL A 106 -9.95 -0.28 -4.11
CA VAL A 106 -9.81 1.01 -4.81
C VAL A 106 -9.92 2.17 -3.83
N LYS A 107 -10.92 2.17 -2.93
CA LYS A 107 -11.08 3.22 -1.91
C LYS A 107 -9.81 3.34 -1.05
N LYS A 108 -9.24 2.22 -0.62
CA LYS A 108 -7.99 2.18 0.16
C LYS A 108 -6.76 2.58 -0.67
N TYR A 109 -6.63 2.14 -1.91
CA TYR A 109 -5.52 2.49 -2.80
C TYR A 109 -5.53 3.97 -3.17
N ARG A 110 -6.70 4.56 -3.45
CA ARG A 110 -6.84 6.02 -3.66
C ARG A 110 -6.39 6.82 -2.43
N LYS A 111 -6.72 6.36 -1.22
CA LYS A 111 -6.23 6.96 0.03
C LYS A 111 -4.71 6.86 0.12
N TYR A 112 -4.14 5.70 -0.21
CA TYR A 112 -2.69 5.47 -0.25
C TYR A 112 -1.97 6.42 -1.22
N ILE A 113 -2.45 6.54 -2.47
CA ILE A 113 -1.87 7.43 -3.49
C ILE A 113 -1.87 8.88 -2.98
N LYS A 114 -3.00 9.37 -2.44
CA LYS A 114 -3.10 10.73 -1.89
C LYS A 114 -2.12 10.96 -0.74
N ALA A 115 -1.96 9.98 0.15
CA ALA A 115 -1.03 10.08 1.27
C ALA A 115 0.44 10.16 0.82
N ASN A 116 0.77 9.60 -0.35
CA ASN A 116 2.11 9.60 -0.93
C ASN A 116 2.34 10.71 -1.99
N GLY A 117 1.45 11.71 -2.05
CA GLY A 117 1.58 12.88 -2.93
C GLY A 117 1.24 12.62 -4.40
N GLY A 118 0.73 11.43 -4.74
CA GLY A 118 0.29 11.09 -6.08
C GLY A 118 -1.12 11.60 -6.39
N GLN A 119 -1.47 11.59 -7.68
CA GLN A 119 -2.82 11.86 -8.13
C GLN A 119 -3.51 10.54 -8.50
N PRO A 120 -4.72 10.26 -7.99
CA PRO A 120 -5.37 8.95 -8.12
C PRO A 120 -6.12 8.77 -9.45
N TYR A 121 -5.65 9.38 -10.54
CA TYR A 121 -6.31 9.29 -11.85
C TYR A 121 -6.32 7.86 -12.38
#